data_AF-A0A6P0Z8C3-F1
#
_entry.id   AF-A0A6P0Z8C3-F1
#
_cell.length_a   1.000
_cell.length_b   1.000
_cell.length_c   1.000
_cell.angle_alpha   90.00
_cell.angle_beta   90.00
_cell.angle_gamma   90.00
#
_symmetry.space_group_name_H-M   'P 1'
#
loop_
_entity.id
_entity.type
_entity.pdbx_description
1 polymer ?
#
loop_
_entity_poly.entity_id
_entity_poly.type
_entity_poly.pdbx_seq_one_letter_code
_entity_poly.pdbx_strand_id
1 'polypeptide(L)'
;MRVLFINDVGFQYGAGLAQLRQIQSFLLMGHDVAALCWNAGEIEHRIPIVSEKATGKWLGISSLSYLYADYGISTDLIVETLVSEANLRYPDIIIVGNLHGAKWPTHLLKALKKLNR
;
A
#
# COMPACT_ATOMS: atom_id res chain seq x y z
N MET A 1 14.37 -8.53 1.67
CA MET A 1 13.41 -8.22 0.59
C MET A 1 12.59 -7.02 1.00
N ARG A 2 12.14 -6.25 0.02
CA ARG A 2 11.25 -5.12 0.19
C ARG A 2 9.84 -5.47 -0.29
N VAL A 3 8.87 -5.34 0.61
CA VAL A 3 7.47 -5.67 0.37
C VAL A 3 6.66 -4.38 0.34
N LEU A 4 5.87 -4.19 -0.73
CA LEU A 4 4.96 -3.08 -0.86
C LEU A 4 3.52 -3.55 -0.71
N PHE A 5 2.82 -3.04 0.28
CA PHE A 5 1.38 -3.22 0.42
C PHE A 5 0.63 -2.10 -0.27
N ILE A 6 -0.42 -2.43 -1.03
CA ILE A 6 -1.31 -1.45 -1.67
C ILE A 6 -2.74 -1.68 -1.22
N ASN A 7 -3.43 -0.64 -0.77
CA ASN A 7 -4.84 -0.71 -0.36
C ASN A 7 -5.60 0.62 -0.52
N ASP A 8 -6.85 0.65 -0.07
CA ASP A 8 -7.68 1.85 -0.13
C ASP A 8 -7.44 2.80 1.06
N VAL A 9 -7.77 2.34 2.26
CA VAL A 9 -7.96 3.20 3.44
C VAL A 9 -6.90 2.96 4.54
N GLY A 10 -5.66 2.68 4.14
CA GLY A 10 -4.56 2.45 5.07
C GLY A 10 -4.85 1.28 6.01
N PHE A 11 -4.80 1.52 7.32
CA PHE A 11 -5.02 0.47 8.34
C PHE A 11 -6.37 0.57 9.04
N GLN A 12 -7.34 1.26 8.43
CA GLN A 12 -8.67 1.42 9.01
C GLN A 12 -9.54 0.17 8.82
N TYR A 13 -10.46 -0.03 9.77
CA TYR A 13 -11.44 -1.12 9.79
C TYR A 13 -10.80 -2.53 9.82
N GLY A 14 -11.63 -3.56 9.77
CA GLY A 14 -11.17 -4.95 9.86
C GLY A 14 -10.19 -5.35 8.74
N ALA A 15 -10.42 -4.89 7.51
CA ALA A 15 -9.56 -5.21 6.37
C ALA A 15 -8.18 -4.54 6.46
N GLY A 16 -8.13 -3.25 6.84
CA GLY A 16 -6.87 -2.54 7.06
C GLY A 16 -6.09 -3.12 8.24
N LEU A 17 -6.77 -3.51 9.32
CA LEU A 17 -6.14 -4.18 10.47
C LEU A 17 -5.58 -5.56 10.13
N ALA A 18 -6.27 -6.33 9.29
CA ALA A 18 -5.75 -7.61 8.81
C ALA A 18 -4.45 -7.41 8.00
N GLN A 19 -4.41 -6.38 7.15
CA GLN A 19 -3.22 -6.03 6.38
C GLN A 19 -2.09 -5.50 7.25
N LEU A 20 -2.40 -4.72 8.30
CA LEU A 20 -1.42 -4.29 9.30
C LEU A 20 -0.74 -5.49 9.99
N ARG A 21 -1.52 -6.52 10.35
CA ARG A 21 -0.98 -7.77 10.93
C ARG A 21 -0.10 -8.55 9.96
N GLN A 22 -0.43 -8.52 8.67
CA GLN A 22 0.44 -9.08 7.63
C GLN A 22 1.76 -8.31 7.55
N ILE A 23 1.72 -6.97 7.52
CA ILE A 23 2.90 -6.11 7.55
C ILE A 23 3.79 -6.42 8.76
N GLN A 24 3.21 -6.49 9.95
CA GLN A 24 3.92 -6.87 11.18
C GLN A 24 4.62 -8.22 11.04
N SER A 25 3.98 -9.19 10.39
CA SER A 25 4.58 -10.51 10.15
C SER A 25 5.80 -10.44 9.23
N PHE A 26 5.73 -9.66 8.13
CA PHE A 26 6.88 -9.44 7.26
C PHE A 26 8.03 -8.71 7.98
N LEU A 27 7.71 -7.71 8.81
CA LEU A 27 8.71 -7.00 9.62
C LEU A 27 9.39 -7.93 10.64
N LEU A 28 8.64 -8.84 11.27
CA LEU A 28 9.18 -9.86 12.18
C LEU A 28 10.10 -10.87 11.45
N MET A 29 9.84 -11.13 10.17
CA MET A 29 10.68 -11.99 9.32
C MET A 29 11.93 -11.27 8.78
N GLY A 30 12.17 -10.01 9.15
CA GLY A 30 13.35 -9.26 8.71
C GLY A 30 13.21 -8.62 7.33
N HIS A 31 11.98 -8.43 6.84
CA HIS A 31 11.73 -7.76 5.56
C HIS A 31 11.46 -6.27 5.75
N ASP A 32 11.88 -5.47 4.78
CA ASP A 32 11.54 -4.05 4.74
C ASP A 32 10.15 -3.90 4.14
N VAL A 33 9.28 -3.11 4.76
CA VAL A 33 7.88 -3.01 4.35
C VAL A 33 7.47 -1.55 4.18
N ALA A 34 6.84 -1.24 3.06
CA ALA A 34 6.21 0.05 2.77
C ALA A 34 4.72 -0.16 2.45
N ALA A 35 3.93 0.90 2.56
CA ALA A 35 2.56 0.90 2.05
C ALA A 35 2.25 2.09 1.14
N LEU A 36 1.39 1.85 0.15
CA LEU A 36 0.69 2.85 -0.63
C LEU A 36 -0.80 2.69 -0.39
N CYS A 37 -1.50 3.80 -0.19
CA CYS A 37 -2.94 3.79 -0.01
C CYS A 37 -3.58 4.95 -0.74
N TRP A 38 -4.88 4.86 -1.00
CA TRP A 38 -5.61 6.02 -1.50
C TRP A 38 -5.70 7.07 -0.40
N ASN A 39 -6.26 6.68 0.73
CA ASN A 39 -6.35 7.51 1.93
C ASN A 39 -5.73 6.76 3.11
N ALA A 40 -4.72 7.32 3.76
CA ALA A 40 -4.16 6.66 4.95
C ALA A 40 -5.14 6.62 6.14
N GLY A 41 -6.20 7.45 6.07
CA GLY A 41 -7.16 7.65 7.13
C GLY A 41 -6.51 8.20 8.41
N GLU A 42 -7.24 8.11 9.50
CA GLU A 42 -6.62 8.19 10.83
C GLU A 42 -6.02 6.82 11.14
N ILE A 43 -4.69 6.77 11.27
CA ILE A 43 -4.00 5.56 11.73
C ILE A 43 -4.54 5.25 13.12
N GLU A 44 -5.08 4.05 13.32
CA GLU A 44 -5.53 3.63 14.64
C GLU A 44 -4.32 3.55 15.58
N HIS A 45 -4.09 4.61 16.35
CA HIS A 45 -2.91 4.80 17.21
C HIS A 45 -2.71 3.73 18.29
N ARG A 46 -3.67 2.81 18.43
CA ARG A 46 -3.67 1.76 19.46
C ARG A 46 -2.78 0.57 19.08
N ILE A 47 -2.47 0.37 17.80
CA ILE A 47 -1.69 -0.77 17.35
C ILE A 47 -0.38 -0.28 16.72
N PRO A 48 0.78 -0.57 17.34
CA PRO A 48 2.06 -0.16 16.78
C PRO A 48 2.34 -0.89 15.47
N ILE A 49 2.76 -0.17 14.44
CA ILE A 49 3.09 -0.77 13.14
C ILE A 49 4.34 -1.66 13.26
N VAL A 50 5.33 -1.22 14.04
CA VAL A 50 6.57 -1.96 14.29
C VAL A 50 6.51 -2.58 15.67
N SER A 51 6.70 -3.90 15.75
CA SER A 51 6.92 -4.60 17.01
C SER A 51 8.36 -4.41 17.46
N GLU A 52 8.61 -4.33 18.78
CA GLU A 52 9.98 -4.25 19.35
C GLU A 52 10.89 -5.42 18.92
N LYS A 53 10.30 -6.56 18.58
CA LYS A 53 11.02 -7.76 18.12
C LYS A 53 11.27 -7.79 16.62
N ALA A 54 10.74 -6.83 15.87
CA ALA A 54 10.90 -6.78 14.42
C ALA A 54 12.34 -6.41 14.06
N THR A 55 12.93 -7.18 13.15
CA THR A 55 14.26 -6.92 12.59
C THR A 55 14.19 -6.23 11.22
N GLY A 56 13.02 -6.25 10.58
CA GLY A 56 12.73 -5.55 9.34
C GLY A 56 12.36 -4.08 9.56
N LYS A 57 12.51 -3.25 8.51
CA LYS A 57 12.25 -1.80 8.61
C LYS A 57 10.89 -1.43 8.07
N TRP A 58 10.12 -0.68 8.86
CA TRP A 58 8.96 0.03 8.35
C TRP A 58 9.41 1.28 7.61
N LEU A 59 9.11 1.34 6.32
CA LEU A 59 9.50 2.43 5.41
C LEU A 59 8.43 3.52 5.30
N GLY A 60 7.32 3.38 6.03
CA GLY A 60 6.22 4.33 6.02
C GLY A 60 5.08 3.96 5.06
N ILE A 61 4.01 4.74 5.18
CA ILE A 61 2.85 4.71 4.31
C ILE A 61 2.75 6.03 3.56
N SER A 62 2.38 5.99 2.29
CA SER A 62 2.05 7.20 1.54
C SER A 62 0.62 7.14 1.01
N SER A 63 -0.06 8.27 1.11
CA SER A 63 -1.44 8.44 0.69
C SER A 63 -1.48 9.19 -0.64
N LEU A 64 -2.27 8.68 -1.58
CA LEU A 64 -2.49 9.27 -2.90
C LEU A 64 -3.92 9.84 -3.00
N SER A 65 -4.39 10.52 -1.95
CA SER A 65 -5.78 10.97 -1.81
C SER A 65 -6.17 12.03 -2.87
N TYR A 66 -5.17 12.64 -3.50
CA TYR A 66 -5.32 13.57 -4.62
C TYR A 66 -5.61 12.87 -5.96
N LEU A 67 -5.33 11.57 -6.08
CA LEU A 67 -5.60 10.78 -7.30
C LEU A 67 -7.01 10.23 -7.28
N TYR A 68 -7.97 11.00 -7.77
CA TYR A 68 -9.37 10.57 -7.81
C TYR A 68 -10.04 10.92 -9.14
N ALA A 69 -10.75 9.95 -9.72
CA ALA A 69 -11.42 10.12 -11.01
C ALA A 69 -12.50 11.22 -10.97
N ASP A 70 -13.19 11.39 -9.83
CA ASP A 70 -14.21 12.43 -9.70
C ASP A 70 -13.59 13.84 -9.61
N TYR A 71 -12.26 13.96 -9.43
CA TYR A 71 -11.52 15.23 -9.57
C TYR A 71 -11.11 15.51 -11.03
N GLY A 72 -11.62 14.76 -12.00
CA GLY A 72 -11.31 14.92 -13.41
C GLY A 72 -9.95 14.35 -13.82
N ILE A 73 -9.28 13.59 -12.93
CA ILE A 73 -8.03 12.92 -13.25
C ILE A 73 -8.32 11.68 -14.10
N SER A 74 -7.64 11.56 -15.23
CA SER A 74 -7.82 10.42 -16.11
C SER A 74 -7.39 9.13 -15.41
N THR A 75 -8.10 8.05 -15.72
CA THR A 75 -7.81 6.72 -15.21
C THR A 75 -6.37 6.30 -15.52
N ASP A 76 -5.87 6.63 -16.70
CA ASP A 76 -4.49 6.33 -17.11
C ASP A 76 -3.46 7.07 -16.24
N LEU A 77 -3.67 8.36 -15.95
CA LEU A 77 -2.78 9.15 -15.10
C LEU A 77 -2.76 8.64 -13.65
N ILE A 78 -3.89 8.17 -13.13
CA ILE A 78 -3.96 7.52 -11.81
C ILE A 78 -3.08 6.27 -11.80
N VAL A 79 -3.18 5.43 -12.83
CA VAL A 79 -2.38 4.20 -12.93
C VAL A 79 -0.90 4.51 -13.11
N GLU A 80 -0.54 5.43 -14.00
CA GLU A 80 0.85 5.84 -14.22
C GLU A 80 1.50 6.37 -12.94
N THR A 81 0.78 7.22 -12.21
CA THR A 81 1.28 7.79 -10.95
C THR A 81 1.45 6.70 -9.90
N LEU A 82 0.47 5.81 -9.73
CA LEU A 82 0.58 4.71 -8.75
C LEU A 82 1.70 3.73 -9.12
N VAL A 83 1.86 3.39 -10.39
CA VAL A 83 2.97 2.55 -10.88
C VAL A 83 4.31 3.23 -10.63
N SER A 84 4.43 4.54 -10.87
CA SER A 84 5.63 5.32 -10.57
C SER A 84 5.96 5.29 -9.08
N GLU A 85 4.98 5.59 -8.21
CA GLU A 85 5.12 5.53 -6.76
C GLU A 85 5.51 4.12 -6.27
N ALA A 86 4.89 3.07 -6.83
CA ALA A 86 5.25 1.70 -6.52
C ALA A 86 6.70 1.40 -6.93
N ASN A 87 7.13 1.82 -8.12
CA ASN A 87 8.48 1.61 -8.63
C ASN A 87 9.56 2.38 -7.85
N LEU A 88 9.27 3.61 -7.40
CA LEU A 88 10.16 4.41 -6.55
C LEU A 88 10.48 3.74 -5.21
N ARG A 89 9.61 2.83 -4.77
CA ARG A 89 9.85 2.04 -3.56
C ARG A 89 10.72 0.84 -3.82
N TYR A 90 11.06 0.47 -5.05
CA TYR A 90 11.85 -0.71 -5.40
C TYR A 90 11.37 -2.01 -4.71
N PRO A 91 10.08 -2.39 -4.81
CA PRO A 91 9.57 -3.59 -4.20
C PRO A 91 10.06 -4.85 -4.91
N ASP A 92 10.41 -5.88 -4.14
CA ASP A 92 10.58 -7.25 -4.65
C ASP A 92 9.22 -7.97 -4.77
N ILE A 93 8.26 -7.59 -3.91
CA ILE A 93 6.91 -8.16 -3.86
C ILE A 93 5.90 -7.03 -3.67
N ILE A 94 4.83 -7.04 -4.46
CA ILE A 94 3.66 -6.17 -4.27
C ILE A 94 2.48 -7.03 -3.80
N ILE A 95 1.92 -6.69 -2.63
CA ILE A 95 0.73 -7.31 -2.07
C ILE A 95 -0.41 -6.30 -2.14
N VAL A 96 -1.42 -6.64 -2.95
CA VAL A 96 -2.60 -5.81 -3.12
C VAL A 96 -3.74 -6.39 -2.28
N GLY A 97 -4.35 -5.58 -1.43
CA GLY A 97 -5.46 -5.99 -0.58
C GLY A 97 -6.42 -4.85 -0.36
N ASN A 98 -7.69 -5.17 -0.04
CA ASN A 98 -8.70 -4.19 0.30
C ASN A 98 -8.85 -3.06 -0.76
N LEU A 99 -9.11 -3.45 -2.01
CA LEU A 99 -9.44 -2.54 -3.13
C LEU A 99 -10.95 -2.56 -3.43
N HIS A 100 -11.76 -2.04 -2.51
CA HIS A 100 -13.22 -2.03 -2.60
C HIS A 100 -13.85 -0.65 -2.35
N GLY A 101 -13.25 0.18 -1.51
CA GLY A 101 -13.72 1.52 -1.15
C GLY A 101 -13.11 2.65 -1.98
N ALA A 102 -11.91 2.46 -2.55
CA ALA A 102 -11.32 3.40 -3.49
C ALA A 102 -11.71 3.05 -4.92
N LYS A 103 -12.07 4.07 -5.71
CA LYS A 103 -12.34 3.92 -7.15
C LYS A 103 -11.04 3.70 -7.95
N TRP A 104 -10.18 2.79 -7.50
CA TRP A 104 -8.99 2.44 -8.27
C TRP A 104 -9.39 1.91 -9.63
N PRO A 105 -8.68 2.32 -10.70
CA PRO A 105 -8.86 1.74 -12.02
C PRO A 105 -8.75 0.22 -12.02
N THR A 106 -9.69 -0.49 -12.64
CA THR A 106 -9.65 -1.97 -12.71
C THR A 106 -8.40 -2.50 -13.43
N HIS A 107 -7.85 -1.74 -14.37
CA HIS A 107 -6.63 -2.10 -15.09
C HIS A 107 -5.33 -1.84 -14.29
N LEU A 108 -5.42 -1.26 -13.09
CA LEU A 108 -4.29 -1.06 -12.17
C LEU A 108 -3.54 -2.37 -11.89
N LEU A 109 -4.27 -3.45 -11.58
CA LEU A 109 -3.66 -4.75 -11.28
C LEU A 109 -2.81 -5.28 -12.44
N LYS A 110 -3.27 -5.06 -13.68
CA LYS A 110 -2.54 -5.44 -14.89
C LYS A 110 -1.27 -4.61 -15.07
N ALA A 111 -1.31 -3.33 -14.71
CA ALA A 111 -0.15 -2.45 -14.76
C ALA A 111 0.89 -2.82 -13.70
N LEU A 112 0.47 -3.06 -12.45
CA LEU A 112 1.34 -3.49 -11.35
C LEU A 112 2.02 -4.84 -11.64
N LYS A 113 1.33 -5.78 -12.28
CA LYS A 113 1.93 -7.06 -12.67
C LYS A 113 3.14 -6.91 -13.61
N LYS A 114 3.22 -5.82 -14.39
CA LYS A 114 4.38 -5.54 -15.26
C LYS A 114 5.60 -5.03 -14.50
N LEU A 115 5.46 -4.61 -13.24
CA LEU A 115 6.58 -4.18 -12.38
C LEU A 115 7.32 -5.37 -11.77
N ASN A 116 6.64 -6.49 -11.52
CA ASN A 116 7.29 -7.74 -11.13
C ASN A 116 8.14 -8.23 -12.30
N ARG A 117 9.45 -7.99 -12.23
CA ARG A 117 10.45 -8.56 -13.13
C ARG A 117 10.76 -9.99 -12.74
#